data_AF-A0A3N5WLB3-F1
#
_entry.id   AF-A0A3N5WLB3-F1
#
_cell.length_a   1.000
_cell.length_b   1.000
_cell.length_c   1.000
_cell.angle_alpha   90.00
_cell.angle_beta   90.00
_cell.angle_gamma   90.00
#
_symmetry.space_group_name_H-M   'P 1'
#
loop_
_entity.id
_entity.type
_entity.pdbx_description
1 polymer ?
#
loop_
_entity_poly.entity_id
_entity_poly.type
_entity_poly.pdbx_seq_one_letter_code
_entity_poly.pdbx_strand_id
1 'polypeptide(L)'
;YSDERVKIYRREDFAYHKVSVVFWQFDEEDQPATITEPYEKAFTAANLKKEQEFYGSDLTFRIRLKDGKGERVESLSLRPKDNATEKFKELMEGKPEILRVEWTHRHYVEDDEYIPHGEDIDAFLKREIAKPIIRWKDSPQLGYEILPNKYFYRYQPPTPAKDLLEEFWRLEKEAELLLKGLDE
;
A
#
# COMPACT_ATOMS: atom_id res chain seq x y z
N TYR A 1 31.32 29.91 -9.20
CA TYR A 1 31.25 29.70 -7.74
C TYR A 1 31.34 28.20 -7.49
N SER A 2 32.56 27.71 -7.26
CA SER A 2 32.81 26.31 -6.88
C SER A 2 33.73 26.37 -5.66
N ASP A 3 33.11 26.43 -4.49
CA ASP A 3 33.78 26.30 -3.19
C ASP A 3 33.57 24.86 -2.72
N GLU A 4 34.63 24.17 -2.29
CA GLU A 4 34.56 22.76 -1.86
C GLU A 4 33.62 22.52 -0.67
N ARG A 5 33.26 23.58 0.07
CA ARG A 5 32.37 23.53 1.24
C ARG A 5 30.94 23.96 0.92
N VAL A 6 30.65 24.34 -0.33
CA VAL A 6 29.32 24.81 -0.75
C VAL A 6 28.78 23.92 -1.85
N LYS A 7 27.65 23.27 -1.57
CA LYS A 7 26.90 22.50 -2.58
C LYS A 7 25.65 23.29 -2.98
N ILE A 8 25.54 23.59 -4.27
CA ILE A 8 24.39 24.30 -4.84
C ILE A 8 23.44 23.26 -5.42
N TYR A 9 22.17 23.38 -5.08
CA TYR A 9 21.09 22.54 -5.59
C TYR A 9 20.09 23.41 -6.36
N ARG A 10 19.51 22.84 -7.41
CA ARG A 10 18.35 23.39 -8.11
C ARG A 10 17.08 22.94 -7.39
N ARG A 11 15.98 23.66 -7.63
CA ARG A 11 14.68 23.33 -7.04
C ARG A 11 14.21 21.94 -7.47
N GLU A 12 14.47 21.60 -8.73
CA GLU A 12 14.10 20.33 -9.36
C GLU A 12 14.86 19.13 -8.80
N ASP A 13 16.02 19.33 -8.15
CA ASP A 13 16.81 18.26 -7.52
C ASP A 13 16.09 17.61 -6.32
N PHE A 14 15.06 18.29 -5.80
CA PHE A 14 14.22 17.84 -4.69
C PHE A 14 12.79 17.56 -5.13
N ALA A 15 12.49 17.72 -6.43
CA ALA A 15 11.15 17.53 -6.95
C ALA A 15 10.87 16.05 -7.22
N TYR A 16 9.61 15.65 -7.02
CA TYR A 16 9.13 14.32 -7.35
C TYR A 16 7.70 14.35 -7.90
N HIS A 17 7.36 13.35 -8.70
CA HIS A 17 6.01 12.97 -9.06
C HIS A 17 5.43 12.10 -7.96
N LYS A 18 4.25 12.48 -7.46
CA LYS A 18 3.49 11.65 -6.53
C LYS A 18 2.51 10.83 -7.35
N VAL A 19 2.74 9.54 -7.46
CA VAL A 19 2.00 8.65 -8.35
C VAL A 19 1.19 7.66 -7.51
N SER A 20 -0.14 7.76 -7.55
CA SER A 20 -1.01 6.73 -6.95
C SER A 20 -1.02 5.52 -7.87
N VAL A 21 -0.71 4.36 -7.31
CA VAL A 21 -0.60 3.07 -8.02
C VAL A 21 -1.57 2.09 -7.39
N VAL A 22 -2.39 1.44 -8.23
CA VAL A 22 -3.29 0.38 -7.81
C VAL A 22 -2.79 -0.93 -8.41
N PHE A 23 -2.52 -1.94 -7.58
CA PHE A 23 -1.99 -3.23 -8.03
C PHE A 23 -2.62 -4.41 -7.31
N TRP A 24 -2.61 -5.57 -7.97
CA TRP A 24 -3.16 -6.80 -7.42
C TRP A 24 -2.28 -7.39 -6.31
N GLN A 25 -2.90 -7.89 -5.25
CA GLN A 25 -2.23 -8.65 -4.21
C GLN A 25 -2.20 -10.15 -4.53
N PHE A 26 -1.18 -10.79 -3.97
CA PHE A 26 -0.96 -12.23 -4.04
C PHE A 26 -0.79 -12.76 -2.62
N ASP A 27 -1.12 -14.02 -2.41
CA ASP A 27 -0.92 -14.72 -1.14
C ASP A 27 0.51 -15.27 -1.02
N GLU A 28 0.76 -16.07 0.02
CA GLU A 28 2.06 -16.65 0.33
C GLU A 28 2.57 -17.63 -0.75
N GLU A 29 1.70 -18.09 -1.65
CA GLU A 29 1.99 -19.03 -2.73
C GLU A 29 2.02 -18.36 -4.11
N ASP A 30 2.12 -17.03 -4.15
CA ASP A 30 2.05 -16.19 -5.35
C ASP A 30 0.76 -16.40 -6.17
N GLN A 31 -0.34 -16.82 -5.51
CA GLN A 31 -1.65 -16.92 -6.15
C GLN A 31 -2.45 -15.64 -5.96
N PRO A 32 -3.38 -15.29 -6.88
CA PRO A 32 -4.24 -14.14 -6.72
C PRO A 32 -5.02 -14.16 -5.40
N ALA A 33 -4.71 -13.23 -4.50
CA ALA A 33 -5.42 -13.13 -3.23
C ALA A 33 -6.86 -12.68 -3.45
N THR A 34 -7.78 -13.23 -2.66
CA THR A 34 -9.19 -12.78 -2.60
C THR A 34 -9.57 -12.38 -1.19
N ILE A 35 -10.40 -11.35 -1.05
CA ILE A 35 -10.93 -10.91 0.24
C ILE A 35 -12.45 -10.97 0.22
N THR A 36 -13.06 -11.09 1.41
CA THR A 36 -14.51 -10.98 1.60
C THR A 36 -14.81 -9.85 2.57
N GLU A 37 -15.63 -8.89 2.16
CA GLU A 37 -15.93 -7.69 2.95
C GLU A 37 -17.37 -7.22 2.73
N PRO A 38 -17.88 -6.27 3.54
CA PRO A 38 -19.17 -5.63 3.28
C PRO A 38 -19.17 -4.84 1.96
N TYR A 39 -20.27 -4.92 1.21
CA TYR A 39 -20.43 -4.10 0.00
C TYR A 39 -21.01 -2.73 0.37
N GLU A 40 -20.14 -1.72 0.44
CA GLU A 40 -20.48 -0.37 0.90
C GLU A 40 -21.25 0.47 -0.15
N LYS A 41 -21.17 0.11 -1.43
CA LYS A 41 -21.86 0.83 -2.51
C LYS A 41 -23.32 0.40 -2.61
N ALA A 42 -24.16 1.25 -3.21
CA ALA A 42 -25.54 0.88 -3.50
C ALA A 42 -25.60 -0.39 -4.39
N PHE A 43 -26.29 -1.43 -3.93
CA PHE A 43 -26.38 -2.70 -4.65
C PHE A 43 -27.36 -2.58 -5.83
N THR A 44 -26.82 -2.21 -7.00
CA THR A 44 -27.57 -1.91 -8.22
C THR A 44 -26.92 -2.57 -9.43
N ALA A 45 -27.70 -2.87 -10.48
CA ALA A 45 -27.18 -3.42 -11.74
C ALA A 45 -26.02 -2.60 -12.33
N ALA A 46 -26.11 -1.26 -12.26
CA ALA A 46 -25.08 -0.37 -12.78
C ALA A 46 -23.75 -0.48 -12.00
N ASN A 47 -23.82 -0.59 -10.67
CA ASN A 47 -22.62 -0.76 -9.86
C ASN A 47 -22.02 -2.16 -10.03
N LEU A 48 -22.85 -3.21 -10.05
CA LEU A 48 -22.39 -4.58 -10.33
C LEU A 48 -21.67 -4.71 -11.67
N LYS A 49 -22.19 -4.04 -12.71
CA LYS A 49 -21.51 -3.98 -14.01
C LYS A 49 -20.15 -3.29 -13.93
N LYS A 50 -20.06 -2.16 -13.22
CA LYS A 50 -18.77 -1.45 -13.01
C LYS A 50 -17.76 -2.30 -12.23
N GLU A 51 -18.20 -3.03 -11.20
CA GLU A 51 -17.32 -3.95 -10.48
C GLU A 51 -16.84 -5.07 -11.42
N GLN A 52 -17.75 -5.70 -12.16
CA GLN A 52 -17.41 -6.76 -13.11
C GLN A 52 -16.38 -6.29 -14.16
N GLU A 53 -16.55 -5.08 -14.69
CA GLU A 53 -15.61 -4.47 -15.64
C GLU A 53 -14.25 -4.15 -14.99
N PHE A 54 -14.24 -3.65 -13.75
CA PHE A 54 -13.00 -3.29 -13.05
C PHE A 54 -12.17 -4.53 -12.65
N TYR A 55 -12.79 -5.52 -12.02
CA TYR A 55 -12.06 -6.69 -11.53
C TYR A 55 -11.69 -7.66 -12.64
N GLY A 56 -12.54 -7.79 -13.67
CA GLY A 56 -12.30 -8.74 -14.76
C GLY A 56 -12.11 -10.19 -14.29
N SER A 57 -12.54 -10.52 -13.07
CA SER A 57 -12.47 -11.84 -12.44
C SER A 57 -13.85 -12.25 -11.92
N ASP A 58 -13.93 -13.47 -11.39
CA ASP A 58 -15.14 -13.94 -10.72
C ASP A 58 -15.39 -13.11 -9.44
N LEU A 59 -16.63 -12.65 -9.29
CA LEU A 59 -17.14 -11.96 -8.11
C LEU A 59 -18.25 -12.80 -7.49
N THR A 60 -18.27 -12.91 -6.17
CA THR A 60 -19.36 -13.60 -5.46
C THR A 60 -19.97 -12.66 -4.45
N PHE A 61 -21.29 -12.51 -4.47
CA PHE A 61 -22.02 -11.69 -3.51
C PHE A 61 -22.89 -12.60 -2.64
N ARG A 62 -22.86 -12.39 -1.33
CA ARG A 62 -23.77 -13.00 -0.37
C ARG A 62 -24.74 -11.92 0.10
N ILE A 63 -26.00 -12.06 -0.29
CA ILE A 63 -27.04 -11.05 -0.08
C ILE A 63 -28.03 -11.58 0.97
N ARG A 64 -28.22 -10.82 2.05
CA ARG A 64 -29.33 -11.05 2.99
C ARG A 64 -30.52 -10.24 2.51
N LEU A 65 -31.59 -10.94 2.15
CA LEU A 65 -32.83 -10.41 1.62
C LEU A 65 -33.97 -10.62 2.61
N LYS A 66 -34.98 -9.77 2.54
CA LYS A 66 -36.25 -9.91 3.24
C LYS A 66 -37.40 -9.75 2.27
N ASP A 67 -38.32 -10.70 2.30
CA ASP A 67 -39.55 -10.66 1.53
C ASP A 67 -40.75 -11.03 2.42
N GLY A 68 -41.95 -11.13 1.83
CA GLY A 68 -43.17 -11.49 2.55
C GLY A 68 -43.15 -12.88 3.22
N LYS A 69 -42.17 -13.73 2.92
CA LYS A 69 -41.98 -15.07 3.50
C LYS A 69 -40.92 -15.09 4.61
N GLY A 70 -40.21 -13.99 4.84
CA GLY A 70 -39.20 -13.86 5.88
C GLY A 70 -37.84 -13.43 5.34
N GLU A 71 -36.81 -13.62 6.16
CA GLU A 71 -35.43 -13.33 5.77
C GLU A 71 -34.76 -14.57 5.15
N ARG A 72 -34.00 -14.36 4.08
CA ARG A 72 -33.23 -15.41 3.39
C ARG A 72 -31.88 -14.88 2.93
N VAL A 73 -30.95 -15.79 2.71
CA VAL A 73 -29.62 -15.47 2.16
C VAL A 73 -29.52 -16.08 0.77
N GLU A 74 -29.18 -15.27 -0.21
CA GLU A 74 -28.89 -15.71 -1.58
C GLU A 74 -27.45 -15.41 -1.97
N SER A 75 -26.93 -16.23 -2.89
CA SER A 75 -25.59 -16.06 -3.44
C SER A 75 -25.70 -15.70 -4.92
N LEU A 76 -25.07 -14.60 -5.32
CA LEU A 76 -24.98 -14.14 -6.70
C LEU A 76 -23.52 -14.26 -7.16
N SER A 77 -23.25 -15.17 -8.09
CA SER A 77 -21.94 -15.25 -8.73
C SER A 77 -21.94 -14.49 -10.05
N LEU A 78 -20.94 -13.65 -10.27
CA LEU A 78 -20.75 -12.83 -11.48
C LEU A 78 -19.37 -13.11 -12.07
N ARG A 79 -19.33 -13.86 -13.17
CA ARG A 79 -18.11 -14.10 -13.96
C ARG A 79 -17.88 -12.95 -14.94
N PRO A 80 -16.67 -12.73 -15.47
CA PRO A 80 -16.36 -11.59 -16.34
C PRO A 80 -17.26 -11.45 -17.59
N LYS A 81 -17.81 -12.55 -18.09
CA LYS A 81 -18.65 -12.60 -19.30
C LYS A 81 -20.15 -12.68 -19.01
N ASP A 82 -20.55 -12.77 -17.74
CA ASP A 82 -21.97 -12.84 -17.38
C ASP A 82 -22.66 -11.48 -17.61
N ASN A 83 -23.97 -11.49 -17.78
CA ASN A 83 -24.74 -10.24 -17.83
C ASN A 83 -25.16 -9.82 -16.41
N ALA A 84 -24.42 -8.87 -15.82
CA ALA A 84 -24.71 -8.36 -14.48
C ALA A 84 -26.14 -7.79 -14.33
N THR A 85 -26.70 -7.22 -15.40
CA THR A 85 -28.05 -6.63 -15.36
C THR A 85 -29.12 -7.70 -15.28
N GLU A 86 -28.98 -8.78 -16.03
CA GLU A 86 -29.92 -9.91 -16.01
C GLU A 86 -29.88 -10.62 -14.65
N LYS A 87 -28.69 -10.97 -14.18
CA LYS A 87 -28.50 -11.61 -12.88
C LYS A 87 -29.04 -10.77 -11.72
N PHE A 88 -28.86 -9.45 -11.78
CA PHE A 88 -29.46 -8.54 -10.79
C PHE A 88 -30.99 -8.53 -10.88
N LYS A 89 -31.56 -8.51 -12.09
CA LYS A 89 -33.03 -8.54 -12.26
C LYS A 89 -33.65 -9.82 -11.73
N GLU A 90 -33.00 -10.96 -11.98
CA GLU A 90 -33.42 -12.26 -11.45
C GLU A 90 -33.40 -12.27 -9.91
N LEU A 91 -32.30 -11.81 -9.30
CA LEU A 91 -32.19 -11.70 -7.85
C LEU A 91 -33.23 -10.77 -7.21
N MET A 92 -33.57 -9.67 -7.91
CA MET A 92 -34.53 -8.68 -7.45
C MET A 92 -35.98 -9.00 -7.87
N GLU A 93 -36.23 -10.16 -8.46
CA GLU A 93 -37.58 -10.61 -8.76
C GLU A 93 -38.41 -10.73 -7.47
N GLY A 94 -39.66 -10.25 -7.50
CA GLY A 94 -40.48 -10.14 -6.28
C GLY A 94 -40.14 -8.94 -5.39
N LYS A 95 -39.19 -8.08 -5.78
CA LYS A 95 -38.78 -6.84 -5.11
C LYS A 95 -38.47 -7.03 -3.60
N PRO A 96 -37.57 -7.96 -3.25
CA PRO A 96 -37.15 -8.14 -1.87
C PRO A 96 -36.43 -6.88 -1.36
N GLU A 97 -36.51 -6.65 -0.05
CA GLU A 97 -35.70 -5.66 0.65
C GLU A 97 -34.30 -6.23 0.88
N ILE A 98 -33.25 -5.48 0.52
CA ILE A 98 -31.86 -5.87 0.76
C ILE A 98 -31.45 -5.37 2.16
N LEU A 99 -31.09 -6.28 3.04
CA LEU A 99 -30.67 -5.95 4.41
C LEU A 99 -29.15 -5.78 4.52
N ARG A 100 -28.38 -6.65 3.86
CA ARG A 100 -26.91 -6.64 3.88
C ARG A 100 -26.35 -7.35 2.65
N VAL A 101 -25.21 -6.87 2.17
CA VAL A 101 -24.45 -7.52 1.11
C VAL A 101 -23.01 -7.66 1.56
N GLU A 102 -22.47 -8.85 1.41
CA GLU A 102 -21.04 -9.13 1.47
C GLU A 102 -20.59 -9.58 0.10
N TRP A 103 -19.34 -9.34 -0.24
CA TRP A 103 -18.80 -9.75 -1.53
C TRP A 103 -17.38 -10.28 -1.40
N THR A 104 -17.05 -11.22 -2.27
CA THR A 104 -15.74 -11.82 -2.43
C THR A 104 -15.20 -11.43 -3.80
N HIS A 105 -14.00 -10.84 -3.82
CA HIS A 105 -13.34 -10.37 -5.03
C HIS A 105 -11.82 -10.45 -4.89
N ARG A 106 -11.11 -10.26 -6.00
CA ARG A 106 -9.64 -10.20 -5.99
C ARG A 106 -9.16 -8.99 -5.19
N HIS A 107 -8.17 -9.19 -4.34
CA HIS A 107 -7.64 -8.15 -3.47
C HIS A 107 -6.69 -7.23 -4.24
N TYR A 108 -6.89 -5.92 -4.12
CA TYR A 108 -5.96 -4.91 -4.61
C TYR A 108 -5.58 -3.96 -3.47
N VAL A 109 -4.42 -3.31 -3.62
CA VAL A 109 -3.98 -2.22 -2.74
C VAL A 109 -3.70 -0.99 -3.60
N GLU A 110 -3.96 0.17 -3.02
CA GLU A 110 -3.57 1.48 -3.56
C GLU A 110 -2.46 2.04 -2.67
N ASP A 111 -1.37 2.48 -3.27
CA ASP A 111 -0.23 3.11 -2.60
C ASP A 111 0.31 4.28 -3.42
N ASP A 112 1.10 5.15 -2.78
CA ASP A 112 1.72 6.31 -3.39
C ASP A 112 3.22 6.10 -3.62
N GLU A 113 3.65 6.18 -4.88
CA GLU A 113 5.05 6.15 -5.27
C GLU A 113 5.59 7.58 -5.48
N TYR A 114 6.82 7.80 -5.00
CA TYR A 114 7.50 9.10 -5.04
C TYR A 114 8.65 9.04 -6.04
N ILE A 115 8.35 9.38 -7.29
CA ILE A 115 9.27 9.20 -8.42
C ILE A 115 10.06 10.48 -8.66
N PRO A 116 11.41 10.47 -8.65
CA PRO A 116 12.21 11.66 -8.88
C PRO A 116 11.83 12.39 -10.18
N HIS A 117 11.81 13.72 -10.12
CA HIS A 117 11.51 14.52 -11.30
C HIS A 117 12.53 14.27 -12.43
N GLY A 118 12.03 14.00 -13.63
CA GLY A 118 12.85 13.68 -14.81
C GLY A 118 13.02 12.19 -15.08
N GLU A 119 12.56 11.29 -14.20
CA GLU A 119 12.43 9.87 -14.52
C GLU A 119 11.13 9.57 -15.30
N ASP A 120 11.18 8.56 -16.17
CA ASP A 120 10.01 8.05 -16.87
C ASP A 120 9.17 7.18 -15.92
N ILE A 121 7.93 7.60 -15.67
CA ILE A 121 7.05 6.98 -14.67
C ILE A 121 6.77 5.51 -15.02
N ASP A 122 6.43 5.21 -16.28
CA ASP A 122 6.14 3.83 -16.70
C ASP A 122 7.35 2.90 -16.55
N ALA A 123 8.54 3.38 -16.91
CA ALA A 123 9.78 2.62 -16.77
C ALA A 123 10.15 2.40 -15.30
N PHE A 124 9.96 3.41 -14.45
CA PHE A 124 10.17 3.31 -13.01
C PHE A 124 9.24 2.25 -12.40
N LEU A 125 7.94 2.36 -12.66
CA LEU A 125 6.95 1.44 -12.09
C LEU A 125 7.19 0.00 -12.53
N LYS A 126 7.57 -0.25 -13.79
CA LYS A 126 7.93 -1.61 -14.26
C LYS A 126 9.18 -2.18 -13.60
N ARG A 127 10.12 -1.32 -13.19
CA ARG A 127 11.38 -1.71 -12.55
C ARG A 127 11.18 -2.03 -11.07
N GLU A 128 10.44 -1.19 -10.36
CA GLU A 128 10.30 -1.28 -8.91
C GLU A 128 9.12 -2.16 -8.48
N ILE A 129 8.06 -2.23 -9.28
CA ILE A 129 6.84 -2.98 -8.95
C ILE A 129 6.78 -4.25 -9.79
N ALA A 130 7.19 -5.36 -9.19
CA ALA A 130 7.11 -6.68 -9.81
C ALA A 130 5.65 -7.18 -10.01
N LYS A 131 4.70 -6.61 -9.26
CA LYS A 131 3.28 -7.01 -9.29
C LYS A 131 2.55 -6.35 -10.47
N PRO A 132 1.56 -7.03 -11.09
CA PRO A 132 0.76 -6.43 -12.15
C PRO A 132 -0.03 -5.21 -11.65
N ILE A 133 0.27 -4.06 -12.23
CA ILE A 133 -0.42 -2.79 -11.97
C ILE A 133 -1.76 -2.78 -12.72
N ILE A 134 -2.83 -2.42 -12.02
CA ILE A 134 -4.18 -2.25 -12.59
C ILE A 134 -4.25 -0.89 -13.30
N ARG A 135 -3.84 0.16 -12.58
CA ARG A 135 -3.78 1.53 -13.07
C ARG A 135 -2.85 2.34 -12.19
N TRP A 136 -2.30 3.42 -12.73
CA TRP A 136 -1.60 4.43 -11.96
C TRP A 136 -2.04 5.83 -12.43
N LYS A 137 -1.85 6.82 -11.56
CA LYS A 137 -2.17 8.21 -11.85
C LYS A 137 -1.15 9.14 -11.23
N ASP A 138 -0.50 9.95 -12.07
CA ASP A 138 0.36 11.02 -11.61
C ASP A 138 -0.45 12.21 -11.06
N SER A 139 0.10 12.83 -10.02
CA SER A 139 -0.37 14.09 -9.47
C SER A 139 -0.11 15.22 -10.46
N PRO A 140 -1.07 16.16 -10.64
CA PRO A 140 -0.89 17.29 -11.56
C PRO A 140 0.21 18.27 -11.11
N GLN A 141 0.62 18.20 -9.84
CA GLN A 141 1.65 19.04 -9.25
C GLN A 141 2.80 18.20 -8.71
N LEU A 142 4.02 18.72 -8.87
CA LEU A 142 5.22 18.15 -8.27
C LEU A 142 5.20 18.36 -6.75
N GLY A 143 5.62 17.33 -6.03
CA GLY A 143 6.02 17.45 -4.64
C GLY A 143 7.49 17.85 -4.53
N TYR A 144 7.88 18.34 -3.36
CA TYR A 144 9.27 18.69 -3.06
C TYR A 144 9.64 18.16 -1.68
N GLU A 145 10.73 17.40 -1.60
CA GLU A 145 11.24 16.89 -0.34
C GLU A 145 12.76 16.97 -0.30
N ILE A 146 13.26 17.58 0.79
CA ILE A 146 14.68 17.58 1.10
C ILE A 146 14.89 16.51 2.15
N LEU A 147 15.66 15.46 1.81
CA LEU A 147 16.03 14.39 2.72
C LEU A 147 17.35 14.74 3.42
N PRO A 148 17.35 15.25 4.67
CA PRO A 148 18.57 15.77 5.25
C PRO A 148 19.62 14.67 5.43
N ASN A 149 19.18 13.46 5.78
CA ASN A 149 20.03 12.26 5.92
C ASN A 149 20.79 11.90 4.64
N LYS A 150 20.19 12.15 3.47
CA LYS A 150 20.81 11.89 2.17
C LYS A 150 21.83 12.97 1.79
N TYR A 151 21.54 14.23 2.13
CA TYR A 151 22.27 15.37 1.56
C TYR A 151 23.23 16.06 2.54
N PHE A 152 22.98 16.00 3.85
CA PHE A 152 23.75 16.75 4.86
C PHE A 152 24.49 15.84 5.86
N TYR A 153 24.00 14.63 6.08
CA TYR A 153 24.67 13.70 7.01
C TYR A 153 25.59 12.75 6.28
N ARG A 154 26.76 12.51 6.89
CA ARG A 154 27.64 11.40 6.52
C ARG A 154 27.45 10.31 7.56
N TYR A 155 27.13 9.11 7.11
CA TYR A 155 27.02 7.97 8.01
C TYR A 155 28.35 7.79 8.76
N GLN A 156 28.28 7.75 10.08
CA GLN A 156 29.37 7.33 10.94
C GLN A 156 28.93 6.01 11.58
N PRO A 157 29.63 4.90 11.31
CA PRO A 157 29.31 3.64 11.97
C PRO A 157 29.49 3.81 13.49
N PRO A 158 28.62 3.19 14.30
CA PRO A 158 28.84 3.17 15.75
C PRO A 158 30.14 2.44 16.06
N THR A 159 30.80 2.84 17.15
CA THR A 159 31.98 2.12 17.67
C THR A 159 31.62 0.64 17.89
N PRO A 160 32.42 -0.31 17.38
CA PRO A 160 32.17 -1.74 17.58
C PRO A 160 32.05 -2.11 19.07
N ALA A 161 31.17 -3.06 19.38
CA ALA A 161 30.92 -3.49 20.76
C ALA A 161 32.19 -3.96 21.47
N LYS A 162 33.12 -4.60 20.74
CA LYS A 162 34.40 -5.05 21.28
C LYS A 162 35.22 -3.87 21.83
N ASP A 163 35.34 -2.81 21.03
CA ASP A 163 36.16 -1.65 21.38
C ASP A 163 35.52 -0.87 22.54
N LEU A 164 34.19 -0.79 22.57
CA LEU A 164 33.43 -0.22 23.69
C LEU A 164 33.62 -1.01 24.99
N LEU A 165 33.66 -2.35 24.92
CA LEU A 165 33.90 -3.21 26.07
C LEU A 165 35.33 -3.06 26.60
N GLU A 166 36.33 -3.00 25.71
CA GLU A 166 37.72 -2.75 26.11
C GLU A 166 37.86 -1.38 26.81
N GLU A 167 37.20 -0.34 26.29
CA GLU A 167 37.15 0.98 26.91
C GLU A 167 36.42 0.96 28.26
N PHE A 168 35.31 0.23 28.37
CA PHE A 168 34.59 0.05 29.63
C PHE A 168 35.48 -0.55 30.73
N TRP A 169 36.16 -1.66 30.45
CA TRP A 169 37.05 -2.31 31.42
C TRP A 169 38.25 -1.43 31.79
N ARG A 170 38.76 -0.62 30.85
CA ARG A 170 39.80 0.37 31.15
C ARG A 170 39.30 1.39 32.16
N LEU A 171 38.12 1.96 31.93
CA LEU A 171 37.49 2.95 32.81
C LEU A 171 37.17 2.36 34.20
N GLU A 172 36.71 1.11 34.27
CA GLU A 172 36.46 0.43 35.53
C GLU A 172 37.74 0.28 36.36
N LYS A 173 38.84 -0.11 35.72
CA LYS A 173 40.15 -0.24 36.38
C LYS A 173 40.68 1.11 36.88
N GLU A 174 40.49 2.18 36.09
CA GLU A 174 40.83 3.55 36.52
C GLU A 174 39.99 4.00 37.72
N ALA A 175 38.69 3.68 37.73
CA ALA A 175 37.80 4.00 38.84
C ALA A 175 38.18 3.24 40.13
N GLU A 176 38.53 1.95 40.04
CA GLU A 176 39.00 1.18 41.19
C GLU A 176 40.28 1.77 41.81
N LEU A 177 41.21 2.26 40.99
CA LEU A 177 42.44 2.90 41.46
C LEU A 177 42.15 4.21 42.19
N LEU A 178 41.23 5.02 41.67
CA LEU A 178 40.80 6.26 42.32
C LEU A 178 40.13 5.99 43.67
N LEU A 179 39.27 4.98 43.76
CA LEU A 179 38.60 4.61 45.01
C LEU A 179 39.61 4.15 46.08
N LYS A 180 40.59 3.33 45.71
CA LYS A 180 41.65 2.90 46.64
C LYS A 180 42.48 4.06 47.18
N GLY A 181 42.72 5.09 46.38
CA GLY A 181 43.44 6.29 46.80
C GLY A 181 42.64 7.25 47.70
N LEU A 182 41.34 7.00 47.90
CA LEU A 182 40.49 7.77 48.84
C LEU A 182 40.35 7.07 50.20
N ASP A 183 40.72 5.79 50.28
CA ASP A 183 40.73 4.99 51.52
C ASP A 183 42.09 5.07 52.28
N GLU A 184 43.07 5.83 51.75
CA GLU A 184 44.32 6.25 52.43
C GLU A 184 44.24 7.70 52.94
#